data_AF-A0A7Y5RI19-F1
#
_entry.id   AF-A0A7Y5RI19-F1
#
_cell.length_a   1.000
_cell.length_b   1.000
_cell.length_c   1.000
_cell.angle_alpha   90.00
_cell.angle_beta   90.00
_cell.angle_gamma   90.00
#
_symmetry.space_group_name_H-M   'P 1'
#
loop_
_entity.id
_entity.type
_entity.pdbx_description
1 polymer ?
#
loop_
_entity_poly.entity_id
_entity_poly.type
_entity_poly.pdbx_seq_one_letter_code
_entity_poly.pdbx_strand_id
1 'polypeptide(L)' 'MTTTAVNPVLLLTAVVRRVERLSPSFVRICFGGDDFEHLGPEGPTLDQRVKLLFPSSGHEVPRLDPDGW' A
#
# COMPACT_ATOMS: atom_id res chain seq x y z
N MET A 1 -31.27 1.69 11.49
CA MET A 1 -29.86 2.03 11.80
C MET A 1 -29.02 1.12 10.93
N THR A 2 -28.40 1.65 9.87
CA THR A 2 -27.68 0.83 8.89
C THR A 2 -26.20 0.90 9.23
N THR A 3 -25.63 -0.20 9.70
CA THR A 3 -24.18 -0.30 9.96
C THR A 3 -23.48 -0.58 8.65
N THR A 4 -22.66 0.35 8.18
CA THR A 4 -21.70 0.10 7.10
C THR A 4 -20.63 -0.86 7.61
N ALA A 5 -20.42 -1.98 6.95
CA ALA A 5 -19.32 -2.88 7.25
C ALA A 5 -18.00 -2.22 6.85
N VAL A 6 -17.05 -2.13 7.79
CA VAL A 6 -15.69 -1.64 7.51
C VAL A 6 -14.86 -2.84 7.07
N ASN A 7 -14.30 -2.79 5.87
CA ASN A 7 -13.32 -3.79 5.44
C ASN A 7 -12.01 -3.56 6.22
N PRO A 8 -11.48 -4.55 6.97
CA PRO A 8 -10.24 -4.39 7.71
C PRO A 8 -9.00 -4.28 6.80
N VAL A 9 -9.16 -4.40 5.48
CA VAL A 9 -8.10 -4.34 4.49
C VAL A 9 -8.20 -3.03 3.70
N LEU A 10 -7.09 -2.29 3.65
CA LEU A 10 -6.92 -1.16 2.73
C LEU A 10 -6.28 -1.66 1.43
N LEU A 11 -6.91 -1.34 0.31
CA LEU A 11 -6.38 -1.54 -1.03
C LEU A 11 -6.07 -0.16 -1.62
N LEU A 12 -4.78 0.18 -1.68
CA LEU A 12 -4.33 1.52 -2.06
C LEU A 12 -3.50 1.49 -3.34
N THR A 13 -3.68 2.50 -4.19
CA THR A 13 -2.79 2.71 -5.34
C THR A 13 -1.59 3.53 -4.89
N ALA A 14 -0.43 2.88 -4.80
CA ALA A 14 0.81 3.54 -4.38
C ALA A 14 1.56 4.16 -5.56
N VAL A 15 2.13 5.34 -5.34
CA VAL A 15 3.13 5.95 -6.22
C VAL A 15 4.48 6.04 -5.50
N VAL A 16 5.56 5.81 -6.23
CA VAL A 16 6.92 5.96 -5.71
C VAL A 16 7.25 7.45 -5.63
N ARG A 17 7.50 7.95 -4.41
CA ARG A 17 7.86 9.36 -4.16
C ARG A 17 9.37 9.56 -4.06
N ARG A 18 10.09 8.58 -3.51
CA ARG A 18 11.55 8.61 -3.38
C ARG A 18 12.12 7.20 -3.42
N VAL A 19 13.30 7.08 -4.02
CA VAL A 19 14.11 5.87 -4.03
C VAL A 19 15.50 6.22 -3.51
N GLU A 20 15.98 5.47 -2.53
CA GLU A 20 17.29 5.67 -1.94
C GLU A 20 18.00 4.34 -1.75
N ARG A 21 19.17 4.16 -2.36
CA ARG A 21 20.00 2.96 -2.19
C ARG A 21 20.90 3.14 -0.98
N LEU A 22 20.63 2.42 0.10
CA LEU A 22 21.39 2.51 1.36
C LEU A 22 22.63 1.61 1.37
N SER A 23 22.63 0.55 0.56
CA SER A 23 23.78 -0.35 0.38
C SER A 23 23.69 -1.03 -0.99
N PRO A 24 24.70 -1.81 -1.43
CA PRO A 24 24.66 -2.51 -2.72
C PRO A 24 23.38 -3.34 -2.93
N SER A 25 22.86 -3.95 -1.87
CA SER A 25 21.71 -4.88 -1.91
C SER A 25 20.50 -4.39 -1.11
N PHE A 26 20.46 -3.13 -0.67
CA PHE A 26 19.34 -2.58 0.10
C PHE A 26 18.89 -1.22 -0.43
N VAL A 27 17.60 -1.14 -0.80
CA VAL A 27 16.95 0.07 -1.31
C VAL A 27 15.77 0.41 -0.42
N ARG A 28 15.70 1.66 0.03
CA ARG A 28 14.56 2.26 0.69
C ARG A 28 13.68 2.95 -0.36
N ILE A 29 12.40 2.62 -0.34
CA ILE A 29 11.39 3.23 -1.20
C ILE A 29 10.39 3.95 -0.30
N CYS A 30 10.12 5.22 -0.59
CA CYS A 30 9.03 5.96 0.05
C CYS A 30 7.83 5.95 -0.90
N PHE A 31 6.75 5.30 -0.48
CA PHE A 31 5.47 5.34 -1.16
C PHE A 31 4.63 6.50 -0.64
N GLY A 32 3.73 6.97 -1.50
CA GLY A 32 2.60 7.81 -1.12
C GLY A 32 1.50 7.64 -2.15
N GLY A 33 0.52 8.53 -2.13
CA GLY A 33 -0.66 8.42 -2.98
C GLY A 33 -1.87 8.97 -2.24
N ASP A 34 -3.01 8.88 -2.87
CA ASP A 34 -4.28 9.19 -2.24
C ASP A 34 -4.61 8.11 -1.19
N ASP A 35 -5.33 8.49 -0.14
CA ASP A 35 -5.81 7.61 0.95
C ASP A 35 -4.71 7.01 1.86
N PHE A 36 -3.44 7.43 1.70
CA PHE A 36 -2.32 7.00 2.56
C PHE A 36 -2.41 7.54 3.99
N GLU A 37 -3.20 8.58 4.25
CA GLU A 37 -3.53 9.08 5.59
C GLU A 37 -4.27 8.05 6.45
N HIS A 38 -4.90 7.06 5.82
CA HIS A 38 -5.55 5.94 6.50
C HIS A 38 -4.59 4.77 6.77
N LEU A 39 -3.39 4.80 6.18
CA LEU A 39 -2.37 3.78 6.37
C LEU A 39 -1.49 4.11 7.59
N GLY A 40 -1.58 3.28 8.61
CA GLY A 40 -0.63 3.31 9.72
C GLY A 40 -1.01 2.34 10.82
N PRO A 41 -0.11 2.08 11.76
CA PRO A 41 -0.53 1.69 13.08
C PRO A 41 -1.02 2.95 13.79
N GLU A 42 -2.28 2.94 14.24
CA GLU A 42 -2.65 3.83 15.32
C GLU A 42 -1.93 3.36 16.59
N GLY A 43 -0.86 4.05 16.99
CA GLY A 43 -0.14 3.78 18.26
C GLY A 43 1.32 3.34 18.12
N PRO A 44 1.91 2.74 19.17
CA PRO A 44 3.36 2.55 19.30
C PRO A 44 3.92 1.37 18.50
N THR A 45 3.07 0.60 17.83
CA THR A 45 3.46 -0.59 17.07
C THR A 45 4.22 -0.20 15.80
N LEU A 46 5.39 -0.79 15.57
CA LEU A 46 6.25 -0.47 14.42
C LEU A 46 6.44 -1.65 13.44
N ASP A 47 5.68 -2.73 13.58
CA ASP A 47 5.82 -3.96 12.79
C ASP A 47 4.69 -4.19 11.77
N GLN A 48 3.93 -3.15 11.42
CA GLN A 48 2.93 -3.22 10.37
C GLN A 48 3.58 -3.54 9.02
N ARG A 49 2.96 -4.46 8.26
CA ARG A 49 3.44 -4.92 6.96
C ARG A 49 2.35 -4.78 5.92
N VAL A 50 2.75 -4.49 4.69
CA VAL A 50 1.86 -4.44 3.52
C VAL A 50 2.27 -5.47 2.49
N LYS A 51 1.35 -5.85 1.61
CA LYS A 51 1.65 -6.64 0.41
C LYS A 51 1.75 -5.68 -0.77
N LEU A 52 2.85 -5.76 -1.51
CA LEU A 52 3.02 -5.02 -2.76
C LEU A 52 2.66 -5.94 -3.92
N LEU A 53 1.77 -5.44 -4.79
CA LEU A 53 1.40 -6.12 -6.02
C LEU A 53 2.10 -5.40 -7.16
N PHE A 54 2.94 -6.14 -7.89
CA PHE A 54 3.62 -5.64 -9.08
C PHE A 54 2.97 -6.25 -10.31
N PRO A 55 2.85 -5.48 -11.41
CA PRO A 55 2.39 -6.05 -12.66
C PRO A 55 3.48 -6.98 -13.21
N SER A 56 3.06 -7.95 -14.02
CA SER A 56 4.00 -8.68 -14.86
C SER A 56 4.72 -7.72 -15.81
N SER A 57 5.97 -8.04 -16.17
CA SER A 57 6.75 -7.20 -17.09
C SER A 57 5.99 -6.96 -18.40
N GLY A 58 5.87 -5.69 -18.81
CA GLY A 58 5.12 -5.30 -20.00
C GLY A 58 3.61 -5.16 -19.83
N HIS A 59 3.07 -5.36 -18.63
CA HIS A 59 1.65 -5.21 -18.33
C HIS A 59 1.39 -4.01 -17.42
N GLU A 60 0.22 -3.40 -17.56
CA GLU A 60 -0.26 -2.38 -16.61
C GLU A 60 -0.69 -3.03 -15.29
N VAL A 61 -0.69 -2.24 -14.21
CA VAL A 61 -1.24 -2.67 -12.93
C VAL A 61 -2.76 -2.82 -13.06
N PRO A 62 -3.33 -4.00 -12.74
CA PRO A 62 -4.77 -4.15 -12.76
C PRO A 62 -5.42 -3.25 -11.73
N ARG A 63 -6.52 -2.58 -12.10
CA ARG A 63 -7.40 -1.92 -11.13
C ARG A 63 -8.15 -3.00 -10.37
N LEU A 64 -7.94 -3.04 -9.06
CA LEU A 64 -8.60 -3.97 -8.16
C LEU A 64 -9.75 -3.24 -7.47
N ASP A 65 -10.89 -3.91 -7.36
CA ASP A 65 -12.05 -3.43 -6.60
C ASP A 65 -11.98 -4.01 -5.19
N PRO A 66 -11.90 -3.18 -4.12
CA PRO A 66 -11.89 -3.67 -2.74
C PRO A 66 -13.16 -4.45 -2.36
N ASP A 67 -14.29 -4.20 -3.04
CA ASP A 67 -15.58 -4.85 -2.75
C ASP A 67 -15.85 -6.07 -3.66
N GLY A 68 -14.95 -6.36 -4.60
CA GLY A 68 -15.10 -7.41 -5.61
C GLY A 68 -14.45 -8.77 -5.26
N TRP A 69 -14.07 -8.98 -3.99
CA TRP A 69 -13.44 -10.21 -3.49
C TRP A 69 -14.47 -11.23 -2.97
#